data_AF-A0A9D9QVP6-F1
#
_entry.id   AF-A0A9D9QVP6-F1
#
_cell.length_a   1.000
_cell.length_b   1.000
_cell.length_c   1.000
_cell.angle_alpha   90.00
_cell.angle_beta   90.00
_cell.angle_gamma   90.00
#
_symmetry.space_group_name_H-M   'P 1'
#
loop_
_entity.id
_entity.type
_entity.pdbx_description
1 polymer ?
#
loop_
_entity_poly.entity_id
_entity_poly.type
_entity_poly.pdbx_seq_one_letter_code
_entity_poly.pdbx_strand_id
1 'polypeptide(L)'
;MARTYLQALFPLFVSLFFFPRKKEKGFPLLSGLVTKGLVCLILVFSTVFVQKSQAQDTIKRPTIGLVLTGGGAKGFAHIGVLKVLEEAGIKIDYIGGTSMGSVVGGLYAAGYNARQLDSIFSTTNFDELLNDYIPRSYKSFYEKRNGEV
;
A
#
# COMPACT_ATOMS: atom_id res chain seq x y z
N MET A 1 -3.77 -11.66 4.41
CA MET A 1 -4.10 -12.79 5.32
C MET A 1 -5.27 -13.68 4.84
N ALA A 2 -6.16 -13.25 3.93
CA ALA A 2 -7.33 -14.03 3.52
C ALA A 2 -7.08 -15.20 2.52
N ARG A 3 -5.89 -15.29 1.90
CA ARG A 3 -5.61 -16.31 0.86
C ARG A 3 -5.40 -17.73 1.41
N THR A 4 -5.01 -17.89 2.67
CA THR A 4 -4.65 -19.20 3.24
C THR A 4 -5.87 -20.04 3.63
N TYR A 5 -7.01 -19.40 3.94
CA TYR A 5 -8.23 -20.09 4.36
C TYR A 5 -8.95 -20.81 3.21
N LEU A 6 -8.85 -20.29 1.98
CA LEU A 6 -9.55 -20.87 0.83
C LEU A 6 -8.83 -22.12 0.28
N GLN A 7 -7.51 -22.23 0.45
CA GLN A 7 -6.74 -23.42 0.07
C GLN A 7 -6.88 -24.59 1.08
N ALA A 8 -7.16 -24.30 2.35
CA ALA A 8 -7.33 -25.33 3.38
C ALA A 8 -8.70 -26.06 3.33
N LEU A 9 -9.71 -25.48 2.64
CA LEU A 9 -11.05 -26.05 2.50
C LEU A 9 -11.21 -27.02 1.31
N PHE A 10 -10.27 -27.00 0.37
CA PHE A 10 -10.30 -27.86 -0.82
C PHE A 10 -10.26 -29.38 -0.51
N PRO A 11 -9.47 -29.89 0.45
CA PRO A 11 -9.47 -31.33 0.77
C PRO A 11 -10.71 -31.79 1.55
N LEU A 12 -11.43 -30.89 2.25
CA LEU A 12 -12.64 -31.24 2.99
C LEU A 12 -13.83 -31.53 2.07
N PHE A 13 -13.88 -30.89 0.90
CA PHE A 13 -14.94 -31.12 -0.10
C PHE A 13 -14.81 -32.48 -0.81
N VAL A 14 -13.59 -32.99 -0.95
CA VAL A 14 -13.32 -34.30 -1.58
C VAL A 14 -13.79 -35.46 -0.70
N SER A 15 -13.76 -35.29 0.62
CA SER A 15 -14.24 -36.31 1.56
C SER A 15 -15.77 -36.45 1.56
N LEU A 16 -16.51 -35.38 1.24
CA LEU A 16 -17.99 -35.43 1.16
C LEU A 16 -18.51 -36.27 -0.01
N PHE A 17 -17.72 -36.41 -1.08
CA PHE A 17 -18.06 -37.23 -2.25
C PHE A 17 -17.82 -38.73 -2.04
N PHE A 18 -17.12 -39.12 -0.95
CA PHE A 18 -16.84 -40.50 -0.61
C PHE A 18 -17.77 -41.02 0.49
N PHE A 19 -19.07 -40.75 0.35
CA PHE A 19 -20.09 -41.30 1.24
C PHE A 19 -20.43 -42.75 0.83
N PRO A 20 -20.38 -43.75 1.74
CA PRO A 20 -20.68 -45.14 1.41
C PRO A 20 -22.18 -45.30 1.15
N ARG A 21 -22.59 -45.45 -0.12
CA ARG A 21 -23.99 -45.75 -0.46
C ARG A 21 -24.33 -47.21 -0.12
N LYS A 22 -25.25 -47.35 0.84
CA LYS A 22 -26.00 -48.58 1.13
C LYS A 22 -26.68 -49.07 -0.17
N LYS A 23 -26.56 -50.38 -0.48
CA LYS A 23 -27.16 -51.00 -1.67
C LYS A 23 -28.70 -50.91 -1.60
N GLU A 24 -29.29 -50.03 -2.41
CA GLU A 24 -30.68 -50.16 -2.81
C GLU A 24 -30.77 -50.65 -4.27
N LYS A 25 -31.70 -51.59 -4.46
CA LYS A 25 -31.88 -52.40 -5.67
C LYS A 25 -32.59 -51.57 -6.74
N GLY A 26 -32.12 -51.61 -7.99
CA GLY A 26 -32.98 -51.33 -9.15
C GLY A 26 -32.62 -50.17 -10.10
N PHE A 27 -31.36 -49.76 -10.26
CA PHE A 27 -30.96 -48.85 -11.36
C PHE A 27 -29.79 -49.44 -12.16
N PRO A 28 -29.77 -49.29 -13.50
CA PRO A 28 -28.87 -50.06 -14.37
C PRO A 28 -27.42 -49.69 -14.11
N LEU A 29 -26.58 -50.69 -13.87
CA LEU A 29 -25.14 -50.57 -13.55
C LEU A 29 -24.37 -49.70 -14.57
N LEU A 30 -24.89 -49.60 -15.80
CA LEU A 30 -24.34 -48.84 -16.91
C LEU A 30 -24.46 -47.32 -16.73
N SER A 31 -25.53 -46.83 -16.07
CA SER A 31 -25.75 -45.38 -15.90
C SER A 31 -24.75 -44.76 -14.93
N GLY A 32 -24.44 -45.45 -13.83
CA GLY A 32 -23.50 -44.98 -12.81
C GLY A 32 -22.05 -44.87 -13.29
N LEU A 33 -21.64 -45.70 -14.25
CA LEU A 33 -20.29 -45.62 -14.83
C LEU A 33 -20.16 -44.39 -15.74
N VAL A 34 -21.19 -44.10 -16.52
CA VAL A 34 -21.27 -42.90 -17.38
C VAL A 34 -21.31 -41.63 -16.52
N THR A 35 -22.10 -41.60 -15.44
CA THR A 35 -22.17 -40.42 -14.56
C THR A 35 -20.85 -40.15 -13.84
N LYS A 36 -20.17 -41.20 -13.35
CA LYS A 36 -18.85 -41.05 -12.70
C LYS A 36 -17.77 -40.61 -13.69
N GLY A 37 -17.79 -41.14 -14.91
CA GLY A 37 -16.89 -40.74 -15.99
C GLY A 37 -17.09 -39.27 -16.38
N LEU A 38 -18.34 -38.83 -16.52
CA LEU A 38 -18.69 -37.45 -16.85
C LEU A 38 -18.25 -36.47 -15.75
N VAL A 39 -18.49 -36.81 -14.48
CA VAL A 39 -18.05 -35.98 -13.33
C VAL A 39 -16.53 -35.88 -13.29
N CYS A 40 -15.82 -36.99 -13.52
CA CYS A 40 -14.35 -36.98 -13.57
C CYS A 40 -13.83 -36.12 -14.74
N LEU A 41 -14.47 -36.21 -15.91
CA LEU A 41 -14.15 -35.39 -17.08
C LEU A 41 -14.38 -33.89 -16.81
N ILE A 42 -15.49 -33.54 -16.16
CA ILE A 42 -15.81 -32.15 -15.78
C ILE A 42 -14.80 -31.62 -14.75
N LEU A 43 -14.40 -32.44 -13.77
CA LEU A 43 -13.40 -32.06 -12.78
C LEU A 43 -12.01 -31.86 -13.40
N VAL A 44 -11.60 -32.76 -14.31
CA VAL A 44 -10.32 -32.65 -15.04
C VAL A 44 -10.33 -31.45 -16.01
N PHE A 45 -11.46 -31.18 -16.66
CA PHE A 45 -11.59 -30.01 -17.53
C PHE A 45 -11.53 -28.69 -16.73
N SER A 46 -12.12 -28.68 -15.54
CA SER A 46 -12.09 -27.52 -14.63
C SER A 46 -10.67 -27.23 -14.13
N THR A 47 -9.85 -28.25 -13.83
CA THR A 47 -8.48 -28.05 -13.37
C THR A 47 -7.54 -27.57 -14.48
N VAL A 48 -7.73 -28.03 -15.71
CA VAL A 48 -6.95 -27.58 -16.89
C VAL A 48 -7.30 -26.13 -17.26
N PHE A 49 -8.56 -25.72 -17.10
CA PHE A 49 -8.98 -24.35 -17.39
C PHE A 49 -8.38 -23.33 -16.40
N VAL A 50 -8.24 -23.70 -15.12
CA VAL A 50 -7.62 -22.86 -14.08
C VAL A 50 -6.13 -22.62 -14.34
N GLN A 51 -5.41 -23.58 -14.94
CA GLN A 51 -3.97 -23.43 -15.21
C GLN A 51 -3.63 -22.39 -16.29
N LYS A 52 -4.51 -22.16 -17.28
CA LYS A 52 -4.25 -21.16 -18.32
C LYS A 52 -4.48 -19.71 -17.88
N SER A 53 -5.07 -19.48 -16.71
CA SER A 53 -5.39 -18.13 -16.22
C SER A 53 -4.23 -17.45 -15.44
N GLN A 54 -3.06 -18.07 -15.35
CA GLN A 54 -1.91 -17.57 -14.58
C GLN A 54 -0.83 -16.88 -15.44
N ALA A 55 -0.97 -16.85 -16.76
CA ALA A 55 -0.05 -16.14 -17.65
C ALA A 55 -0.51 -14.70 -17.90
N GLN A 56 -0.73 -13.93 -16.83
CA GLN A 56 -0.83 -12.48 -16.96
C GLN A 56 0.60 -11.97 -16.78
N ASP A 57 1.21 -11.47 -17.86
CA ASP A 57 2.38 -10.60 -17.75
C ASP A 57 1.99 -9.43 -16.83
N THR A 58 2.35 -9.53 -15.55
CA THR A 58 2.12 -8.44 -14.61
C THR A 58 3.07 -7.33 -15.02
N ILE A 59 2.61 -6.43 -15.89
CA ILE A 59 3.21 -5.13 -16.05
C ILE A 59 3.07 -4.47 -14.67
N LYS A 60 4.12 -4.61 -13.85
CA LYS A 60 4.19 -3.93 -12.57
C LYS A 60 4.09 -2.44 -12.87
N ARG A 61 3.24 -1.74 -12.11
CA ARG A 61 3.19 -0.28 -12.21
C ARG A 61 4.60 0.29 -12.06
N PRO A 62 4.92 1.39 -12.75
CA PRO A 62 6.21 2.05 -12.58
C PRO A 62 6.40 2.46 -11.12
N THR A 63 7.64 2.33 -10.66
CA THR A 63 8.09 2.84 -9.36
C THR A 63 8.32 4.34 -9.50
N ILE A 64 7.73 5.13 -8.60
CA ILE A 64 7.77 6.61 -8.69
C ILE A 64 8.55 7.18 -7.50
N GLY A 65 9.64 7.89 -7.79
CA GLY A 65 10.40 8.67 -6.81
C GLY A 65 10.10 10.16 -6.94
N LEU A 66 9.84 10.84 -5.81
CA LEU A 66 9.62 12.28 -5.72
C LEU A 66 10.77 12.93 -4.93
N VAL A 67 11.39 13.97 -5.49
CA VAL A 67 12.47 14.72 -4.84
C VAL A 67 12.03 16.16 -4.63
N LEU A 68 12.07 16.62 -3.39
CA LEU A 68 11.65 17.95 -2.95
C LEU A 68 12.83 18.83 -2.58
N THR A 69 13.05 19.91 -3.31
CA THR A 69 14.15 20.85 -3.04
C THR A 69 13.88 21.71 -1.81
N GLY A 70 14.93 22.33 -1.25
CA GLY A 70 14.78 23.34 -0.21
C GLY A 70 14.29 24.70 -0.77
N GLY A 71 13.97 25.63 0.12
CA GLY A 71 13.51 26.98 -0.29
C GLY A 71 12.91 27.85 0.81
N GLY A 72 13.14 27.54 2.10
CA GLY A 72 12.52 28.25 3.23
C GLY A 72 11.00 28.22 3.16
N ALA A 73 10.35 29.36 3.45
CA ALA A 73 8.89 29.51 3.39
C ALA A 73 8.29 29.17 2.01
N LYS A 74 9.04 29.37 0.91
CA LYS A 74 8.56 28.98 -0.43
C LYS A 74 8.44 27.47 -0.61
N GLY A 75 9.09 26.68 0.25
CA GLY A 75 9.00 25.23 0.25
C GLY A 75 7.60 24.69 0.59
N PHE A 76 6.70 25.51 1.13
CA PHE A 76 5.29 25.11 1.35
C PHE A 76 4.56 24.81 0.02
N ALA A 77 5.05 25.31 -1.12
CA ALA A 77 4.52 24.98 -2.44
C ALA A 77 4.55 23.46 -2.73
N HIS A 78 5.45 22.70 -2.10
CA HIS A 78 5.50 21.25 -2.22
C HIS A 78 4.21 20.56 -1.74
N ILE A 79 3.48 21.15 -0.79
CA ILE A 79 2.18 20.65 -0.33
C ILE A 79 1.16 20.71 -1.47
N GLY A 80 1.18 21.78 -2.28
CA GLY A 80 0.34 21.90 -3.46
C GLY A 80 0.65 20.85 -4.52
N VAL A 81 1.93 20.53 -4.74
CA VAL A 81 2.35 19.45 -5.64
C VAL A 81 1.81 18.11 -5.14
N LEU A 82 1.99 17.79 -3.85
CA LEU A 82 1.48 16.56 -3.25
C LEU A 82 -0.04 16.44 -3.40
N LYS A 83 -0.79 17.55 -3.21
CA LYS A 83 -2.23 17.58 -3.40
C LYS A 83 -2.64 17.18 -4.82
N VAL A 84 -2.01 17.75 -5.85
CA VAL A 84 -2.31 17.41 -7.24
C VAL A 84 -1.93 15.97 -7.57
N LEU A 85 -0.82 15.46 -7.03
CA LEU A 85 -0.41 14.06 -7.21
C LEU A 85 -1.41 13.09 -6.56
N GLU A 86 -1.91 13.40 -5.35
CA GLU A 86 -2.96 12.64 -4.68
C GLU A 86 -4.26 12.65 -5.49
N GLU A 87 -4.71 13.82 -5.96
CA GLU A 87 -5.93 13.99 -6.77
C GLU A 87 -5.84 13.24 -8.10
N ALA A 88 -4.65 13.20 -8.70
CA ALA A 88 -4.38 12.42 -9.92
C ALA A 88 -4.25 10.90 -9.68
N GLY A 89 -4.30 10.44 -8.42
CA GLY A 89 -4.12 9.03 -8.07
C GLY A 89 -2.69 8.50 -8.27
N ILE A 90 -1.69 9.40 -8.32
CA ILE A 90 -0.30 9.04 -8.52
C ILE A 90 0.29 8.55 -7.18
N LYS A 91 0.64 7.26 -7.14
CA LYS A 91 1.26 6.66 -5.95
C LYS A 91 2.78 6.85 -5.96
N ILE A 92 3.26 7.65 -5.02
CA ILE A 92 4.70 7.86 -4.75
C ILE A 92 5.23 6.67 -3.93
N ASP A 93 6.34 6.08 -4.38
CA ASP A 93 7.03 4.96 -3.71
C ASP A 93 8.16 5.43 -2.82
N TYR A 94 8.89 6.43 -3.29
CA TYR A 94 10.03 7.01 -2.60
C TYR A 94 9.88 8.51 -2.58
N ILE A 95 10.14 9.12 -1.44
CA ILE A 95 10.16 10.57 -1.31
C ILE A 95 11.42 10.98 -0.55
N GLY A 96 12.09 12.00 -1.06
CA GLY A 96 13.27 12.59 -0.42
C GLY A 96 13.26 14.10 -0.60
N GLY A 97 13.99 14.81 0.25
CA GLY A 97 14.12 16.25 0.08
C GLY A 97 15.18 16.88 0.96
N THR A 98 15.39 18.18 0.78
CA THR A 98 16.38 18.99 1.51
C THR A 98 15.71 20.15 2.26
N SER A 99 16.11 20.41 3.51
CA SER A 99 15.56 21.50 4.34
C SER A 99 14.03 21.42 4.43
N MET A 100 13.29 22.44 4.01
CA MET A 100 11.83 22.43 4.00
C MET A 100 11.24 21.25 3.20
N GLY A 101 11.90 20.85 2.10
CA GLY A 101 11.50 19.67 1.33
C GLY A 101 11.65 18.36 2.12
N SER A 102 12.63 18.27 3.03
CA SER A 102 12.77 17.13 3.95
C SER A 102 11.65 17.10 4.99
N VAL A 103 11.26 18.28 5.52
CA VAL A 103 10.18 18.38 6.51
C VAL A 103 8.85 17.95 5.89
N VAL A 104 8.49 18.54 4.75
CA VAL A 104 7.26 18.20 4.02
C VAL A 104 7.28 16.74 3.57
N GLY A 105 8.36 16.30 2.92
CA GLY A 105 8.48 14.95 2.41
C GLY A 105 8.51 13.88 3.50
N GLY A 106 9.14 14.18 4.65
CA GLY A 106 9.18 13.29 5.80
C GLY A 106 7.82 13.13 6.48
N LEU A 107 7.08 14.23 6.66
CA LEU A 107 5.71 14.16 7.17
C LEU A 107 4.80 13.40 6.18
N TYR A 108 4.92 13.65 4.89
CA TYR A 108 4.17 12.88 3.89
C TYR A 108 4.49 11.38 3.94
N ALA A 109 5.78 11.02 4.02
CA ALA A 109 6.22 9.63 4.19
C ALA A 109 5.72 8.99 5.49
N ALA A 110 5.53 9.77 6.55
CA ALA A 110 4.96 9.32 7.82
C ALA A 110 3.45 9.04 7.75
N GLY A 111 2.81 9.30 6.60
CA GLY A 111 1.40 8.96 6.34
C GLY A 111 0.43 10.14 6.44
N TYR A 112 0.94 11.37 6.58
CA TYR A 112 0.09 12.56 6.49
C TYR A 112 -0.28 12.85 5.04
N ASN A 113 -1.56 13.10 4.79
CA ASN A 113 -2.02 13.52 3.46
C ASN A 113 -1.81 15.03 3.24
N ALA A 114 -1.91 15.48 1.99
CA ALA A 114 -1.69 16.87 1.61
C ALA A 114 -2.57 17.88 2.38
N ARG A 115 -3.83 17.52 2.70
CA ARG A 115 -4.73 18.39 3.48
C ARG A 115 -4.31 18.52 4.95
N GLN A 116 -3.83 17.43 5.54
CA GLN A 116 -3.31 17.45 6.91
C GLN A 116 -2.03 18.27 6.98
N LEU A 117 -1.14 18.13 5.99
CA LEU A 117 0.04 18.97 5.88
C LEU A 117 -0.35 20.45 5.79
N ASP A 118 -1.27 20.82 4.90
CA ASP A 118 -1.78 22.19 4.78
C ASP A 118 -2.30 22.75 6.13
N SER A 119 -3.02 21.92 6.91
CA SER A 119 -3.50 22.29 8.24
C SER A 119 -2.37 22.47 9.27
N ILE A 120 -1.38 21.58 9.28
CA ILE A 120 -0.21 21.68 10.17
C ILE A 120 0.57 22.96 9.87
N PHE A 121 0.82 23.25 8.59
CA PHE A 121 1.58 24.40 8.16
C PHE A 121 0.86 25.73 8.34
N SER A 122 -0.47 25.75 8.26
CA SER A 122 -1.26 26.96 8.54
C SER A 122 -1.42 27.27 10.04
N THR A 123 -1.33 26.27 10.90
CA THR A 123 -1.50 26.44 12.36
C THR A 123 -0.20 26.66 13.13
N THR A 124 0.94 26.26 12.55
CA THR A 124 2.25 26.32 13.21
C THR A 124 3.02 27.57 12.79
N ASN A 125 3.68 28.24 13.74
CA ASN A 125 4.56 29.36 13.43
C ASN A 125 5.91 28.86 12.87
N PHE A 126 5.93 28.51 11.59
CA PHE A 126 7.13 28.00 10.93
C PHE A 126 8.23 29.06 10.79
N ASP A 127 7.90 30.35 10.74
CA ASP A 127 8.91 31.40 10.72
C ASP A 127 9.74 31.38 12.01
N GLU A 128 9.11 31.18 13.16
CA GLU A 128 9.82 31.03 14.44
C GLU A 128 10.68 29.77 14.48
N LEU A 129 10.16 28.62 14.01
CA LEU A 129 10.90 27.36 13.99
C LEU A 129 12.13 27.36 13.08
N LEU A 130 12.10 28.15 12.00
CA LEU A 130 13.17 28.21 11.02
C LEU A 130 14.17 29.33 11.30
N ASN A 131 13.84 30.28 12.17
CA ASN A 131 14.72 31.37 12.55
C ASN A 131 15.76 30.90 13.57
N ASP A 132 17.01 31.32 13.39
CA ASP A 132 18.13 31.02 14.29
C ASP A 132 18.15 31.93 15.54
N TYR A 133 16.96 32.35 15.98
CA TYR A 133 16.83 33.24 17.12
C TYR A 133 17.00 32.44 18.42
N ILE A 134 18.16 32.59 19.04
CA ILE A 134 18.43 32.04 20.37
C ILE A 134 18.22 33.14 21.42
N PRO A 135 17.31 32.94 22.41
CA PRO A 135 17.09 33.91 23.48
C PRO A 135 18.38 34.15 24.26
N ARG A 136 18.61 35.41 24.70
CA ARG A 136 19.84 35.80 25.42
C ARG A 136 20.12 34.90 26.62
N SER A 137 19.10 34.38 27.31
CA SER A 137 19.28 33.45 28.44
C SER A 137 20.09 32.20 28.08
N TYR A 138 19.88 31.66 26.88
CA TYR A 138 20.53 30.45 26.37
C TYR A 138 21.87 30.71 25.67
N LYS A 139 22.23 31.97 25.42
CA LYS A 139 23.56 32.33 24.88
C LYS A 139 24.65 32.11 25.92
N SER A 140 25.80 31.60 25.50
CA SER A 140 26.98 31.48 26.36
C SER A 140 27.46 32.87 26.82
N PHE A 141 28.25 32.92 27.91
CA PHE A 141 28.84 34.18 28.38
C PHE A 141 29.68 34.88 27.28
N TYR A 142 30.39 34.09 26.47
CA TYR A 142 31.20 34.61 25.36
C TYR A 142 30.34 35.23 24.24
N GLU A 143 29.24 34.59 23.85
CA GLU A 143 28.32 35.12 22.82
C GLU A 143 27.56 36.36 23.29
N LYS A 144 27.25 36.45 24.59
CA LYS A 144 26.66 37.66 25.19
C LYS A 144 27.62 38.84 25.11
N ARG A 145 28.90 38.62 25.42
CA ARG A 145 29.92 39.68 25.43
C ARG A 145 30.34 40.12 24.02
N ASN A 146 30.36 39.20 23.06
CA ASN A 146 30.84 39.48 21.70
C ASN A 146 29.74 39.96 20.74
N GLY A 147 28.46 39.86 21.13
CA GLY A 147 27.30 40.25 20.30
C GLY A 147 26.76 41.66 20.54
N GLU A 148 27.45 42.50 21.32
CA GLU A 148 27.04 43.87 21.70
C GLU A 148 27.87 44.96 20.96
N VAL A 149 28.27 44.72 19.71
CA VAL A 149 28.87 45.76 18.83
C VAL A 149 27.83 46.45 17.95
#